data_AF-A0A969WIB7-F1
#
_entry.id   AF-A0A969WIB7-F1
#
_cell.length_a   1.000
_cell.length_b   1.000
_cell.length_c   1.000
_cell.angle_alpha   90.00
_cell.angle_beta   90.00
_cell.angle_gamma   90.00
#
_symmetry.space_group_name_H-M   'P 1'
#
loop_
_entity.id
_entity.type
_entity.pdbx_description
1 polymer ?
#
loop_
_entity_poly.entity_id
_entity_poly.type
_entity_poly.pdbx_seq_one_letter_code
_entity_poly.pdbx_strand_id
1 'polypeptide(L)'
;FLNPAAQAMAVARKIKEKYLKRFGRVTDRLPLRLGLVYFRRRTPLTAVLDAGRRFLNMPPDWEEWKVSADGFPVEFSDDRRRFIHDYPAVMGDEETEDQWYPNLLLQNPTKSVQIKQCTGFDLEEHVWLRPSYFDYEYLDSAARRFEIAYSCRGQRNARLIRPYLLSELDDMHRIWQELEDGLETSQRHQVIYSIESARAAWFDPDLQDSLTDEVFAQFVADTLAGANWKTKWSNKLEADRQLLIEAGASGQLADLAELYMEIMGKAG
;
A
#
# COMPACT_ATOMS: atom_id res chain seq x y z
N PHE A 1 -7.63 17.75 -6.28
CA PHE A 1 -7.80 18.64 -5.12
C PHE A 1 -6.47 19.26 -4.79
N LEU A 2 -6.44 20.50 -4.30
CA LEU A 2 -5.22 21.15 -3.80
C LEU A 2 -5.40 21.41 -2.32
N ASN A 3 -4.45 20.97 -1.51
CA ASN A 3 -4.51 21.01 -0.06
C ASN A 3 -3.08 21.11 0.51
N PRO A 4 -2.90 21.62 1.74
CA PRO A 4 -1.62 21.60 2.41
C PRO A 4 -1.07 20.17 2.52
N ALA A 5 0.25 20.02 2.38
CA ALA A 5 0.92 18.71 2.41
C ALA A 5 0.64 17.95 3.70
N ALA A 6 0.66 18.65 4.85
CA ALA A 6 0.36 18.09 6.16
C ALA A 6 -1.04 17.43 6.28
N GLN A 7 -2.00 17.81 5.41
CA GLN A 7 -3.36 17.27 5.43
C GLN A 7 -3.60 16.20 4.36
N ALA A 8 -2.66 15.99 3.43
CA ALA A 8 -2.89 15.17 2.25
C ALA A 8 -3.22 13.71 2.59
N MET A 9 -2.50 13.11 3.54
CA MET A 9 -2.79 11.73 3.99
C MET A 9 -4.15 11.61 4.69
N ALA A 10 -4.50 12.59 5.54
CA ALA A 10 -5.80 12.61 6.20
C ALA A 10 -6.95 12.75 5.18
N VAL A 11 -6.76 13.54 4.12
CA VAL A 11 -7.72 13.67 3.02
C VAL A 11 -7.81 12.37 2.23
N ALA A 12 -6.68 11.72 1.91
CA ALA A 12 -6.65 10.45 1.20
C ALA A 12 -7.44 9.36 1.94
N ARG A 13 -7.25 9.25 3.26
CA ARG A 13 -8.02 8.32 4.12
C ARG A 13 -9.52 8.62 4.10
N LYS A 14 -9.91 9.90 4.22
CA LYS A 14 -11.33 10.29 4.10
C LYS A 14 -11.94 9.99 2.73
N ILE A 15 -11.15 10.07 1.65
CA ILE A 15 -11.60 9.67 0.31
C ILE A 15 -11.80 8.15 0.26
N LYS A 16 -10.84 7.37 0.76
CA LYS A 16 -10.95 5.91 0.90
C LYS A 16 -12.21 5.52 1.68
N GLU A 17 -12.43 6.09 2.86
CA GLU A 17 -13.62 5.84 3.70
C GLU A 17 -14.93 6.11 2.95
N LYS A 18 -15.03 7.25 2.27
CA LYS A 18 -16.23 7.59 1.47
C LYS A 18 -16.44 6.65 0.30
N TYR A 19 -15.36 6.23 -0.35
CA TYR A 19 -15.40 5.29 -1.45
C TYR A 19 -15.86 3.91 -0.95
N LEU A 20 -15.28 3.38 0.12
CA LEU A 20 -15.68 2.10 0.71
C LEU A 20 -17.15 2.13 1.19
N LYS A 21 -17.60 3.23 1.80
CA LYS A 21 -19.00 3.38 2.20
C LYS A 21 -19.98 3.30 1.03
N ARG A 22 -19.60 3.80 -0.16
CA ARG A 22 -20.48 3.81 -1.34
C ARG A 22 -20.33 2.60 -2.24
N PHE A 23 -19.13 2.06 -2.35
CA PHE A 23 -18.74 1.09 -3.36
C PHE A 23 -18.08 -0.17 -2.76
N GLY A 24 -18.12 -0.34 -1.44
CA GLY A 24 -17.50 -1.45 -0.72
C GLY A 24 -17.85 -2.84 -1.27
N ARG A 25 -19.06 -3.02 -1.82
CA ARG A 25 -19.51 -4.29 -2.41
C ARG A 25 -18.90 -4.63 -3.77
N VAL A 26 -18.27 -3.68 -4.45
CA VAL A 26 -17.81 -3.83 -5.84
C VAL A 26 -16.38 -3.33 -6.04
N THR A 27 -15.59 -3.21 -4.96
CA THR A 27 -14.25 -2.62 -5.07
C THR A 27 -13.28 -3.45 -5.90
N ASP A 28 -13.58 -4.74 -6.07
CA ASP A 28 -12.91 -5.70 -6.95
C ASP A 28 -13.13 -5.41 -8.44
N ARG A 29 -14.14 -4.63 -8.82
CA ARG A 29 -14.47 -4.33 -10.24
C ARG A 29 -14.49 -2.85 -10.55
N LEU A 30 -14.65 -2.03 -9.52
CA LEU A 30 -14.69 -0.58 -9.62
C LEU A 30 -13.58 0.03 -8.76
N PRO A 31 -12.30 -0.11 -9.14
CA PRO A 31 -11.18 0.32 -8.30
C PRO A 31 -11.13 1.84 -8.13
N LEU A 32 -10.62 2.29 -6.99
CA LEU A 32 -10.15 3.66 -6.81
C LEU A 32 -8.62 3.71 -6.96
N ARG A 33 -8.14 4.44 -7.96
CA ARG A 33 -6.73 4.82 -8.10
C ARG A 33 -6.53 6.19 -7.49
N LEU A 34 -5.79 6.27 -6.39
CA LEU A 34 -5.56 7.50 -5.64
C LEU A 34 -4.08 7.90 -5.68
N GLY A 35 -3.77 8.96 -6.41
CA GLY A 35 -2.42 9.53 -6.51
C GLY A 35 -2.29 10.86 -5.77
N LEU A 36 -1.23 11.04 -4.97
CA LEU A 36 -0.88 12.32 -4.36
C LEU A 36 0.37 12.92 -5.01
N VAL A 37 0.25 14.13 -5.57
CA VAL A 37 1.42 14.88 -6.07
C VAL A 37 1.78 15.96 -5.04
N TYR A 38 2.93 15.83 -4.41
CA TYR A 38 3.53 16.86 -3.58
C TYR A 38 4.43 17.74 -4.43
N PHE A 39 4.42 19.05 -4.22
CA PHE A 39 5.23 19.98 -5.01
C PHE A 39 5.44 21.30 -4.27
N ARG A 40 6.52 22.01 -4.63
CA ARG A 40 6.77 23.36 -4.10
C ARG A 40 5.90 24.39 -4.81
N ARG A 41 5.60 25.51 -4.16
CA ARG A 41 4.78 26.61 -4.72
C ARG A 41 5.23 27.10 -6.11
N ARG A 42 6.52 27.00 -6.44
CA ARG A 42 7.09 27.44 -7.73
C ARG A 42 7.14 26.34 -8.80
N THR A 43 6.72 25.11 -8.50
CA THR A 43 6.65 24.04 -9.48
C THR A 43 5.57 24.37 -10.53
N PRO A 44 5.87 24.30 -11.84
CA PRO A 44 4.89 24.58 -12.88
C PRO A 44 3.66 23.66 -12.78
N LEU A 45 2.45 24.23 -12.79
CA LEU A 45 1.21 23.47 -12.65
C LEU A 45 1.03 22.43 -13.76
N THR A 46 1.53 22.70 -14.96
CA THR A 46 1.52 21.73 -16.08
C THR A 46 2.27 20.45 -15.74
N ALA A 47 3.41 20.54 -15.05
CA ALA A 47 4.17 19.38 -14.59
C ALA A 47 3.43 18.61 -13.50
N VAL A 48 2.76 19.32 -12.59
CA VAL A 48 1.91 18.72 -11.54
C VAL A 48 0.71 17.98 -12.15
N LEU A 49 0.05 18.57 -13.13
CA LEU A 49 -1.07 17.93 -13.83
C LEU A 49 -0.63 16.73 -14.68
N ASP A 50 0.53 16.81 -15.32
CA ASP A 50 1.13 15.68 -16.04
C ASP A 50 1.45 14.53 -15.07
N ALA A 51 2.08 14.82 -13.92
CA ALA A 51 2.29 13.84 -12.86
C ALA A 51 0.98 13.21 -12.38
N GLY A 52 -0.04 14.02 -12.14
CA GLY A 52 -1.38 13.54 -11.78
C GLY A 52 -2.00 12.61 -12.82
N ARG A 53 -1.86 12.92 -14.12
CA ARG A 53 -2.34 12.07 -15.22
C ARG A 53 -1.58 10.74 -15.29
N ARG A 54 -0.29 10.73 -14.98
CA ARG A 54 0.53 9.50 -15.02
C ARG A 54 0.06 8.46 -14.01
N PHE A 55 -0.39 8.88 -12.81
CA PHE A 55 -1.02 7.97 -11.84
C PHE A 55 -2.23 7.23 -12.41
N LEU A 56 -2.98 7.84 -13.34
CA LEU A 56 -4.17 7.22 -13.93
C LEU A 56 -3.82 6.14 -14.97
N ASN A 57 -2.62 6.20 -15.55
CA ASN A 57 -2.16 5.31 -16.62
C ASN A 57 -1.52 4.01 -16.11
N MET A 58 -1.70 3.69 -14.82
CA MET A 58 -1.17 2.47 -14.21
C MET A 58 -1.83 1.21 -14.81
N PRO A 59 -1.08 0.30 -15.44
CA PRO A 59 -1.56 -1.01 -15.84
C PRO A 59 -1.34 -2.05 -14.70
N PRO A 60 -1.82 -3.29 -14.86
CA PRO A 60 -2.92 -3.67 -15.74
C PRO A 60 -4.27 -3.18 -15.17
N ASP A 61 -5.31 -3.21 -16.00
CA ASP A 61 -6.66 -2.90 -15.51
C ASP A 61 -7.27 -4.05 -14.70
N TRP A 62 -6.91 -5.29 -15.04
CA TRP A 62 -7.34 -6.53 -14.41
C TRP A 62 -6.12 -7.36 -14.05
N GLU A 63 -6.14 -7.93 -12.86
CA GLU A 63 -5.05 -8.71 -12.27
C GLU A 63 -5.56 -10.07 -11.84
N GLU A 64 -4.71 -11.08 -12.00
CA GLU A 64 -4.96 -12.42 -11.50
C GLU A 64 -4.43 -12.52 -10.06
N TRP A 65 -5.31 -12.92 -9.15
CA TRP A 65 -5.03 -13.06 -7.72
C TRP A 65 -5.44 -14.46 -7.27
N LYS A 66 -4.70 -14.99 -6.31
CA LYS A 66 -4.99 -16.30 -5.71
C LYS A 66 -5.82 -16.13 -4.45
N VAL A 67 -6.86 -16.94 -4.26
CA VAL A 67 -7.64 -16.98 -3.03
C VAL A 67 -6.87 -17.75 -1.95
N SER A 68 -6.65 -17.09 -0.81
CA SER A 68 -5.82 -17.59 0.30
C SER A 68 -6.62 -17.87 1.57
N ALA A 69 -7.80 -17.28 1.71
CA ALA A 69 -8.80 -17.66 2.70
C ALA A 69 -10.20 -17.39 2.13
N ASP A 70 -11.13 -18.33 2.35
CA ASP A 70 -12.52 -18.22 1.96
C ASP A 70 -13.40 -17.69 3.10
N GLY A 71 -14.49 -16.99 2.76
CA GLY A 71 -15.41 -16.38 3.73
C GLY A 71 -15.39 -14.86 3.74
N PHE A 72 -15.99 -14.26 4.77
CA PHE A 72 -16.03 -12.80 4.95
C PHE A 72 -15.22 -12.43 6.19
N PRO A 73 -14.05 -11.76 6.05
CA PRO A 73 -13.45 -11.24 4.81
C PRO A 73 -12.77 -12.31 3.93
N VAL A 74 -12.67 -12.05 2.62
CA VAL A 74 -11.90 -12.89 1.68
C VAL A 74 -10.46 -12.40 1.64
N GLU A 75 -9.51 -13.32 1.68
CA GLU A 75 -8.09 -12.98 1.51
C GLU A 75 -7.57 -13.41 0.15
N PHE A 76 -6.86 -12.50 -0.49
CA PHE A 76 -6.18 -12.70 -1.76
C PHE A 76 -4.68 -12.53 -1.57
N SER A 77 -3.89 -13.30 -2.28
CA SER A 77 -2.45 -13.05 -2.37
C SER A 77 -1.94 -13.23 -3.79
N ASP A 78 -0.85 -12.55 -4.08
CA ASP A 78 0.05 -12.90 -5.18
C ASP A 78 1.44 -13.20 -4.59
N ASP A 79 2.45 -13.35 -5.46
CA ASP A 79 3.84 -13.60 -5.03
C ASP A 79 4.44 -12.43 -4.20
N ARG A 80 3.73 -11.30 -4.07
CA ARG A 80 4.30 -10.03 -3.60
C ARG A 80 3.51 -9.39 -2.46
N ARG A 81 2.19 -9.61 -2.40
CA ARG A 81 1.25 -8.85 -1.59
C ARG A 81 0.13 -9.73 -1.10
N ARG A 82 -0.48 -9.28 -0.01
CA ARG A 82 -1.74 -9.79 0.50
C ARG A 82 -2.77 -8.67 0.47
N PHE A 83 -3.96 -9.01 0.05
CA PHE A 83 -5.09 -8.12 -0.10
C PHE A 83 -6.27 -8.76 0.62
N ILE A 84 -6.69 -8.17 1.74
CA ILE A 84 -7.90 -8.59 2.45
C ILE A 84 -9.05 -7.73 1.97
N HIS A 85 -10.13 -8.37 1.55
CA HIS A 85 -11.34 -7.68 1.17
C HIS A 85 -12.54 -8.11 2.02
N ASP A 86 -13.04 -7.15 2.79
CA ASP A 86 -14.27 -7.28 3.55
C ASP A 86 -15.45 -6.81 2.69
N TYR A 87 -16.06 -7.75 1.96
CA TYR A 87 -17.31 -7.49 1.24
C TYR A 87 -18.43 -7.29 2.27
N PRO A 88 -19.17 -6.17 2.25
CA PRO A 88 -20.34 -6.02 3.09
C PRO A 88 -21.35 -7.14 2.80
N ALA A 89 -21.52 -8.06 3.75
CA ALA A 89 -22.38 -9.24 3.62
C ALA A 89 -23.84 -8.99 4.04
N VAL A 90 -24.24 -7.72 4.19
CA VAL A 90 -25.61 -7.32 4.52
C VAL A 90 -26.16 -6.36 3.47
N MET A 91 -27.45 -6.48 3.21
CA MET A 91 -28.26 -5.64 2.33
C MET A 91 -28.35 -4.21 2.86
N GLY A 92 -28.95 -3.30 2.09
CA GLY A 92 -29.05 -1.88 2.46
C GLY A 92 -29.89 -1.59 3.72
N ASP A 93 -30.55 -2.62 4.25
CA ASP A 93 -31.31 -2.62 5.49
C ASP A 93 -30.46 -3.02 6.72
N GLU A 94 -29.19 -3.37 6.54
CA GLU A 94 -28.23 -3.78 7.58
C GLU A 94 -28.60 -5.07 8.34
N GLU A 95 -29.69 -5.75 7.97
CA GLU A 95 -30.18 -6.96 8.64
C GLU A 95 -30.17 -8.20 7.73
N THR A 96 -30.50 -8.05 6.44
CA THR A 96 -30.63 -9.19 5.53
C THR A 96 -29.27 -9.58 4.94
N GLU A 97 -28.89 -10.85 5.02
CA GLU A 97 -27.66 -11.37 4.40
C GLU A 97 -27.65 -11.14 2.88
N ASP A 98 -26.58 -10.56 2.34
CA ASP A 98 -26.42 -10.28 0.91
C ASP A 98 -25.82 -11.51 0.19
N GLN A 99 -26.72 -12.37 -0.28
CA GLN A 99 -26.36 -13.56 -1.07
C GLN A 99 -26.15 -13.25 -2.57
N TRP A 100 -26.25 -11.99 -3.01
CA TRP A 100 -26.32 -11.66 -4.45
C TRP A 100 -25.08 -10.98 -4.99
N TYR A 101 -24.44 -10.11 -4.22
CA TYR A 101 -23.33 -9.29 -4.69
C TYR A 101 -21.91 -9.85 -4.59
N PRO A 102 -21.54 -10.67 -3.60
CA PRO A 102 -20.16 -11.10 -3.44
C PRO A 102 -19.87 -12.21 -4.45
N ASN A 103 -19.56 -11.83 -5.68
CA ASN A 103 -19.13 -12.72 -6.75
C ASN A 103 -17.73 -12.31 -7.23
N LEU A 104 -16.87 -13.27 -7.49
CA LEU A 104 -15.56 -13.05 -8.10
C LEU A 104 -15.55 -13.57 -9.53
N LEU A 105 -14.69 -12.99 -10.35
CA LEU A 105 -14.51 -13.40 -11.73
C LEU A 105 -13.47 -14.52 -11.81
N LEU A 106 -13.82 -15.64 -12.44
CA LEU A 106 -12.91 -16.78 -12.63
C LEU A 106 -12.02 -16.63 -13.87
N GLN A 107 -12.30 -15.65 -14.72
CA GLN A 107 -11.60 -15.42 -15.98
C GLN A 107 -11.48 -13.93 -16.26
N ASN A 108 -10.49 -13.56 -17.07
CA ASN A 108 -10.35 -12.18 -17.50
C ASN A 108 -11.61 -11.74 -18.26
N PRO A 109 -12.32 -10.71 -17.79
CA PRO A 109 -13.62 -10.32 -18.35
C PRO A 109 -13.51 -9.71 -19.75
N THR A 110 -12.31 -9.37 -20.22
CA THR A 110 -12.09 -9.00 -21.64
C THR A 110 -12.25 -10.18 -22.60
N LYS A 111 -12.16 -11.41 -22.09
CA LYS A 111 -12.32 -12.65 -22.88
C LYS A 111 -13.70 -13.27 -22.65
N SER A 112 -14.11 -13.41 -21.39
CA SER A 112 -15.32 -14.12 -20.98
C SER A 112 -15.68 -13.80 -19.53
N VAL A 113 -16.98 -13.77 -19.24
CA VAL A 113 -17.48 -13.50 -17.88
C VAL A 113 -17.96 -14.82 -17.28
N GLN A 114 -17.16 -15.37 -16.37
CA GLN A 114 -17.55 -16.46 -15.49
C GLN A 114 -17.46 -15.95 -14.05
N ILE A 115 -18.53 -16.13 -13.29
CA ILE A 115 -18.63 -15.65 -11.91
C ILE A 115 -18.89 -16.81 -10.95
N LYS A 116 -18.32 -16.71 -9.75
CA LYS A 116 -18.56 -17.61 -8.63
C LYS A 116 -18.75 -16.78 -7.36
N GLN A 117 -19.69 -17.16 -6.51
CA GLN A 117 -19.90 -16.47 -5.22
C GLN A 117 -18.64 -16.58 -4.35
N CYS A 118 -18.32 -15.55 -3.56
CA CYS A 118 -17.17 -15.43 -2.64
C CYS A 118 -17.08 -16.51 -1.55
N THR A 119 -17.95 -17.52 -1.58
CA THR A 119 -18.01 -18.64 -0.65
C THR A 119 -17.84 -19.97 -1.42
N GLY A 120 -17.18 -20.94 -0.80
CA GLY A 120 -16.91 -22.24 -1.45
C GLY A 120 -15.86 -22.17 -2.56
N PHE A 121 -14.91 -21.25 -2.43
CA PHE A 121 -13.67 -21.27 -3.21
C PHE A 121 -12.76 -22.39 -2.69
N ASP A 122 -12.12 -23.12 -3.61
CA ASP A 122 -11.01 -23.96 -3.20
C ASP A 122 -9.83 -23.02 -2.89
N LEU A 123 -9.13 -23.26 -1.77
CA LEU A 123 -7.87 -22.58 -1.51
C LEU A 123 -6.96 -22.81 -2.73
N GLU A 124 -6.24 -21.77 -3.17
CA GLU A 124 -5.44 -21.76 -4.41
C GLU A 124 -6.23 -21.48 -5.72
N GLU A 125 -7.55 -21.29 -5.69
CA GLU A 125 -8.30 -20.88 -6.88
C GLU A 125 -7.93 -19.46 -7.32
N HIS A 126 -7.77 -19.25 -8.63
CA HIS A 126 -7.39 -17.96 -9.21
C HIS A 126 -8.61 -17.16 -9.65
N VAL A 127 -8.61 -15.88 -9.30
CA VAL A 127 -9.67 -14.92 -9.63
C VAL A 127 -9.11 -13.67 -10.28
N TRP A 128 -9.96 -12.97 -11.02
CA TRP A 128 -9.63 -11.73 -11.71
C TRP A 128 -10.25 -10.54 -10.99
N LEU A 129 -9.39 -9.66 -10.49
CA LEU A 129 -9.76 -8.48 -9.71
C LEU A 129 -9.20 -7.21 -10.34
N ARG A 130 -9.75 -6.08 -9.93
CA ARG A 130 -9.18 -4.74 -10.14
C ARG A 130 -8.93 -4.14 -8.76
N PRO A 131 -7.74 -4.35 -8.16
CA PRO A 131 -7.48 -3.79 -6.85
C PRO A 131 -7.46 -2.26 -6.90
N SER A 132 -7.84 -1.65 -5.77
CA SER A 132 -7.67 -0.21 -5.58
C SER A 132 -6.25 0.09 -5.12
N TYR A 133 -5.65 1.16 -5.62
CA TYR A 133 -4.25 1.50 -5.38
C TYR A 133 -4.08 2.93 -4.89
N PHE A 134 -3.04 3.13 -4.08
CA PHE A 134 -2.56 4.39 -3.58
C PHE A 134 -1.09 4.62 -4.00
N ASP A 135 -0.77 5.80 -4.50
CA ASP A 135 0.59 6.17 -4.85
C ASP A 135 0.83 7.66 -4.56
N TYR A 136 2.09 8.08 -4.41
CA TYR A 136 2.42 9.49 -4.17
C TYR A 136 3.76 9.89 -4.76
N GLU A 137 3.95 11.12 -5.21
CA GLU A 137 5.26 11.56 -5.73
C GLU A 137 5.55 12.99 -5.30
N TYR A 138 6.79 13.26 -4.90
CA TYR A 138 7.25 14.61 -4.62
C TYR A 138 8.06 15.19 -5.79
N LEU A 139 7.52 16.24 -6.38
CA LEU A 139 8.15 16.98 -7.47
C LEU A 139 9.10 18.05 -6.91
N ASP A 140 10.28 17.61 -6.47
CA ASP A 140 11.43 18.52 -6.17
C ASP A 140 11.90 19.29 -7.43
N SER A 141 11.66 18.71 -8.60
CA SER A 141 11.93 19.20 -9.93
C SER A 141 10.85 18.71 -10.88
N ALA A 142 10.70 19.38 -12.03
CA ALA A 142 9.73 18.94 -13.04
C ALA A 142 10.05 17.53 -13.58
N ALA A 143 11.32 17.11 -13.58
CA ALA A 143 11.76 15.82 -14.12
C ALA A 143 11.17 14.63 -13.34
N ARG A 144 10.96 14.75 -12.03
CA ARG A 144 10.40 13.69 -11.17
C ARG A 144 9.06 13.14 -11.65
N ARG A 145 8.29 13.90 -12.43
CA ARG A 145 7.04 13.39 -13.02
C ARG A 145 7.26 12.15 -13.88
N PHE A 146 8.43 11.98 -14.48
CA PHE A 146 8.77 10.82 -15.30
C PHE A 146 9.11 9.58 -14.48
N GLU A 147 9.43 9.75 -13.19
CA GLU A 147 9.58 8.63 -12.28
C GLU A 147 8.25 7.89 -12.14
N ILE A 148 7.11 8.59 -12.30
CA ILE A 148 5.75 8.03 -12.40
C ILE A 148 5.60 7.30 -13.73
N ALA A 149 6.28 6.17 -13.80
CA ALA A 149 6.29 5.20 -14.87
C ALA A 149 6.11 3.82 -14.24
N TYR A 150 5.13 3.10 -14.77
CA TYR A 150 4.77 1.77 -14.32
C TYR A 150 5.23 0.73 -15.34
N SER A 151 5.73 -0.40 -14.86
CA SER A 151 5.96 -1.59 -15.67
C SER A 151 4.63 -2.15 -16.19
N CYS A 152 4.68 -3.13 -17.10
CA CYS A 152 3.47 -3.81 -17.56
C CYS A 152 2.68 -4.53 -16.44
N ARG A 153 3.32 -4.78 -15.30
CA ARG A 153 2.72 -5.33 -14.07
C ARG A 153 2.28 -4.25 -13.08
N GLY A 154 2.34 -2.97 -13.45
CA GLY A 154 1.89 -1.87 -12.59
C GLY A 154 2.88 -1.39 -11.54
N GLN A 155 4.13 -1.85 -11.59
CA GLN A 155 5.13 -1.52 -10.57
C GLN A 155 5.98 -0.32 -10.97
N ARG A 156 6.41 0.46 -9.99
CA ARG A 156 7.37 1.54 -10.18
C ARG A 156 8.78 0.99 -10.33
N ASN A 157 9.46 1.30 -11.43
CA ASN A 157 10.81 0.77 -11.70
C ASN A 157 11.84 1.11 -10.61
N ALA A 158 11.77 2.32 -10.03
CA ALA A 158 12.73 2.79 -9.04
C ALA A 158 12.24 2.63 -7.57
N ARG A 159 11.11 1.96 -7.33
CA ARG A 159 10.50 1.84 -5.99
C ARG A 159 9.94 0.43 -5.79
N LEU A 160 10.52 -0.32 -4.85
CA LEU A 160 10.27 -1.75 -4.65
C LEU A 160 8.79 -2.10 -4.51
N ILE A 161 8.03 -1.33 -3.73
CA ILE A 161 6.64 -1.67 -3.39
C ILE A 161 5.59 -0.68 -3.89
N ARG A 162 5.99 0.40 -4.56
CA ARG A 162 5.01 1.37 -5.08
C ARG A 162 4.47 0.92 -6.44
N PRO A 163 3.17 1.07 -6.70
CA PRO A 163 2.13 1.70 -5.88
C PRO A 163 1.64 0.78 -4.75
N TYR A 164 1.14 1.32 -3.63
CA TYR A 164 0.53 0.55 -2.54
C TYR A 164 -0.90 0.15 -2.87
N LEU A 165 -1.41 -0.93 -2.29
CA LEU A 165 -2.86 -1.18 -2.24
C LEU A 165 -3.53 -0.08 -1.40
N LEU A 166 -4.76 0.28 -1.78
CA LEU A 166 -5.53 1.29 -1.04
C LEU A 166 -5.86 0.82 0.39
N SER A 167 -5.96 -0.49 0.61
CA SER A 167 -6.14 -1.08 1.95
C SER A 167 -4.98 -0.71 2.89
N GLU A 168 -3.73 -0.74 2.39
CA GLU A 168 -2.51 -0.47 3.16
C GLU A 168 -2.39 0.98 3.65
N LEU A 169 -3.23 1.90 3.16
CA LEU A 169 -3.20 3.31 3.56
C LEU A 169 -3.38 3.53 5.08
N ASP A 170 -4.16 2.66 5.74
CA ASP A 170 -4.34 2.74 7.20
C ASP A 170 -3.13 2.15 7.95
N ASP A 171 -2.54 1.06 7.43
CA ASP A 171 -1.32 0.46 7.98
C ASP A 171 -0.14 1.42 7.88
N MET A 172 0.02 2.12 6.75
CA MET A 172 1.02 3.18 6.58
C MET A 172 0.93 4.24 7.69
N HIS A 173 -0.28 4.63 8.08
CA HIS A 173 -0.48 5.59 9.16
C HIS A 173 -0.17 4.98 10.52
N ARG A 174 -0.63 3.75 10.79
CA ARG A 174 -0.36 3.02 12.03
C ARG A 174 1.14 2.82 12.25
N ILE A 175 1.85 2.30 11.25
CA ILE A 175 3.31 2.10 11.26
C ILE A 175 4.02 3.38 11.63
N TRP A 176 3.65 4.49 10.98
CA TRP A 176 4.29 5.78 11.26
C TRP A 176 4.00 6.29 12.68
N GLN A 177 2.77 6.15 13.18
CA GLN A 177 2.42 6.50 14.56
C GLN A 177 3.22 5.69 15.57
N GLU A 178 3.35 4.38 15.35
CA GLU A 178 4.17 3.51 16.21
C GLU A 178 5.63 4.00 16.29
N LEU A 179 6.22 4.38 15.16
CA LEU A 179 7.58 4.94 15.11
C LEU A 179 7.68 6.30 15.80
N GLU A 180 6.71 7.20 15.58
CA GLU A 180 6.72 8.57 16.11
C GLU A 180 6.51 8.59 17.63
N ASP A 181 5.58 7.79 18.13
CA ASP A 181 5.32 7.66 19.56
C ASP A 181 6.44 6.89 20.26
N GLY A 182 7.00 5.90 19.57
CA GLY A 182 7.98 4.98 20.13
C GLY A 182 9.43 5.46 20.11
N LEU A 183 9.85 6.23 19.10
CA LEU A 183 11.25 6.57 18.86
C LEU A 183 11.46 8.07 18.68
N GLU A 184 12.61 8.57 19.12
CA GLU A 184 13.05 9.92 18.79
C GLU A 184 13.39 10.05 17.29
N THR A 185 13.35 11.27 16.76
CA THR A 185 13.65 11.56 15.33
C THR A 185 15.00 11.04 14.87
N SER A 186 16.05 11.19 15.70
CA SER A 186 17.39 10.68 15.40
C SER A 186 17.42 9.15 15.33
N GLN A 187 16.73 8.48 16.25
CA GLN A 187 16.62 7.02 16.27
C GLN A 187 15.84 6.49 15.07
N ARG A 188 14.75 7.16 14.65
CA ARG A 188 14.01 6.83 13.42
C ARG A 188 14.93 6.86 12.20
N HIS A 189 15.70 7.93 12.03
CA HIS A 189 16.68 8.01 10.94
C HIS A 189 17.74 6.90 11.02
N GLN A 190 18.28 6.62 12.20
CA GLN A 190 19.33 5.62 12.38
C GLN A 190 18.84 4.20 12.04
N VAL A 191 17.65 3.82 12.50
CA VAL A 191 17.06 2.50 12.23
C VAL A 191 16.81 2.34 10.73
N ILE A 192 16.12 3.31 10.12
CA ILE A 192 15.77 3.26 8.69
C ILE A 192 17.03 3.24 7.83
N TYR A 193 18.01 4.09 8.14
CA TYR A 193 19.28 4.11 7.42
C TYR A 193 20.03 2.78 7.54
N SER A 194 20.07 2.16 8.73
CA SER A 194 20.73 0.87 8.93
C SER A 194 20.08 -0.23 8.10
N ILE A 195 18.75 -0.28 8.06
CA ILE A 195 17.99 -1.25 7.25
C ILE A 195 18.25 -1.05 5.76
N GLU A 196 18.14 0.18 5.25
CA GLU A 196 18.34 0.45 3.83
C GLU A 196 19.79 0.29 3.38
N SER A 197 20.75 0.60 4.26
CA SER A 197 22.18 0.36 3.98
C SER A 197 22.48 -1.13 3.88
N ALA A 198 21.91 -1.96 4.77
CA ALA A 198 22.03 -3.40 4.69
C ALA A 198 21.35 -3.95 3.43
N ARG A 199 20.15 -3.47 3.10
CA ARG A 199 19.44 -3.85 1.87
C ARG A 199 20.29 -3.59 0.62
N ALA A 200 20.82 -2.38 0.49
CA ALA A 200 21.63 -1.99 -0.66
C ALA A 200 22.96 -2.77 -0.74
N ALA A 201 23.47 -3.28 0.39
CA ALA A 201 24.67 -4.10 0.42
C ALA A 201 24.41 -5.57 0.07
N TRP A 202 23.21 -6.09 0.36
CA TRP A 202 22.89 -7.52 0.24
C TRP A 202 22.13 -7.86 -1.04
N PHE A 203 21.36 -6.91 -1.59
CA PHE A 203 20.47 -7.15 -2.72
C PHE A 203 20.77 -6.21 -3.88
N ASP A 204 20.46 -6.70 -5.09
CA ASP A 204 20.41 -5.85 -6.28
C ASP A 204 19.16 -4.94 -6.19
N PRO A 205 19.28 -3.62 -6.38
CA PRO A 205 18.15 -2.69 -6.34
C PRO A 205 16.99 -3.03 -7.28
N ASP A 206 17.26 -3.75 -8.38
CA ASP A 206 16.24 -4.12 -9.37
C ASP A 206 15.51 -5.43 -9.00
N LEU A 207 15.97 -6.12 -7.96
CA LEU A 207 15.37 -7.37 -7.48
C LEU A 207 14.58 -7.15 -6.18
N GLN A 208 13.51 -7.93 -6.01
CA GLN A 208 12.63 -7.88 -4.84
C GLN A 208 12.99 -8.94 -3.79
N ASP A 209 14.20 -9.50 -3.85
CA ASP A 209 14.64 -10.64 -3.03
C ASP A 209 14.54 -10.36 -1.53
N SER A 210 14.69 -9.09 -1.13
CA SER A 210 14.58 -8.67 0.27
C SER A 210 13.19 -8.91 0.89
N LEU A 211 12.13 -9.05 0.06
CA LEU A 211 10.77 -9.29 0.56
C LEU A 211 10.60 -10.70 1.14
N THR A 212 11.36 -11.67 0.62
CA THR A 212 11.21 -13.09 0.97
C THR A 212 12.42 -13.64 1.72
N ASP A 213 13.47 -12.84 1.91
CA ASP A 213 14.69 -13.26 2.59
C ASP A 213 14.52 -13.27 4.12
N GLU A 214 14.48 -14.48 4.70
CA GLU A 214 14.28 -14.68 6.14
C GLU A 214 15.43 -14.10 6.98
N VAL A 215 16.66 -14.11 6.47
CA VAL A 215 17.84 -13.60 7.18
C VAL A 215 17.75 -12.08 7.29
N PHE A 216 17.34 -11.41 6.22
CA PHE A 216 17.11 -9.98 6.20
C PHE A 216 15.92 -9.59 7.06
N ALA A 217 14.82 -10.35 7.04
CA ALA A 217 13.68 -10.13 7.93
C ALA A 217 14.10 -10.22 9.41
N GLN A 218 14.95 -11.19 9.77
CA GLN A 218 15.50 -11.30 11.12
C GLN A 218 16.42 -10.12 11.46
N PHE A 219 17.28 -9.69 10.53
CA PHE A 219 18.12 -8.50 10.71
C PHE A 219 17.28 -7.23 10.96
N VAL A 220 16.19 -7.06 10.22
CA VAL A 220 15.22 -5.97 10.42
C VAL A 220 14.61 -6.06 11.81
N ALA A 221 14.17 -7.25 12.23
CA ALA A 221 13.59 -7.48 13.55
C ALA A 221 14.57 -7.14 14.68
N ASP A 222 15.83 -7.56 14.57
CA ASP A 222 16.88 -7.27 15.55
C ASP A 222 17.23 -5.79 15.59
N THR A 223 17.29 -5.12 14.43
CA THR A 223 17.55 -3.68 14.32
C THR A 223 16.42 -2.87 14.95
N LEU A 224 15.16 -3.25 14.71
CA LEU A 224 14.01 -2.65 15.36
C LEU A 224 14.03 -2.92 16.87
N ALA A 225 14.25 -4.16 17.31
CA ALA A 225 14.26 -4.51 18.72
C ALA A 225 15.39 -3.83 19.52
N GLY A 226 16.55 -3.62 18.89
CA GLY A 226 17.71 -2.95 19.47
C GLY A 226 17.62 -1.42 19.52
N ALA A 227 16.62 -0.83 18.87
CA ALA A 227 16.42 0.62 18.90
C ALA A 227 15.97 1.10 20.30
N ASN A 228 16.26 2.36 20.63
CA ASN A 228 15.94 2.92 21.93
C ASN A 228 14.46 3.38 22.02
N TRP A 229 13.54 2.42 22.06
CA TRP A 229 12.11 2.68 22.20
C TRP A 229 11.77 3.25 23.59
N LYS A 230 10.85 4.23 23.63
CA LYS A 230 10.33 4.79 24.90
C LYS A 230 9.68 3.73 25.79
N THR A 231 9.03 2.74 25.17
CA THR A 231 8.53 1.53 25.82
C THR A 231 9.28 0.32 25.27
N LYS A 232 9.55 -0.70 26.09
CA LYS A 232 10.29 -1.87 25.62
C LYS A 232 9.61 -2.50 24.40
N TRP A 233 10.41 -2.83 23.38
CA TRP A 233 9.95 -3.52 22.16
C TRP A 233 9.10 -4.76 22.47
N SER A 234 9.51 -5.55 23.47
CA SER A 234 8.80 -6.75 23.96
C SER A 234 7.39 -6.49 24.45
N ASN A 235 7.04 -5.25 24.80
CA ASN A 235 5.71 -4.91 25.30
C ASN A 235 4.71 -4.61 24.17
N LYS A 236 5.19 -4.47 22.92
CA LYS A 236 4.32 -4.31 21.76
C LYS A 236 3.61 -5.61 21.43
N LEU A 237 2.39 -5.51 20.92
CA LEU A 237 1.64 -6.66 20.44
C LEU A 237 2.43 -7.37 19.33
N GLU A 238 2.33 -8.70 19.26
CA GLU A 238 3.02 -9.48 18.23
C GLU A 238 2.68 -8.99 16.82
N ALA A 239 1.40 -8.68 16.58
CA ALA A 239 0.94 -8.16 15.29
C ALA A 239 1.57 -6.81 14.93
N ASP A 240 1.79 -5.89 15.89
CA ASP A 240 2.45 -4.60 15.63
C ASP A 240 3.94 -4.78 15.33
N ARG A 241 4.59 -5.71 16.04
CA ARG A 241 5.99 -6.06 15.78
C ARG A 241 6.15 -6.64 14.38
N GLN A 242 5.29 -7.58 14.02
CA GLN A 242 5.30 -8.20 12.70
C GLN A 242 5.05 -7.17 11.58
N LEU A 243 4.07 -6.27 11.77
CA LEU A 243 3.78 -5.20 10.82
C LEU A 243 4.99 -4.27 10.60
N LEU A 244 5.70 -3.90 11.66
CA LEU A 244 6.91 -3.08 11.56
C LEU A 244 8.06 -3.82 10.86
N ILE A 245 8.20 -5.12 11.11
CA ILE A 245 9.22 -5.96 10.46
C ILE A 245 8.93 -6.07 8.96
N GLU A 246 7.69 -6.34 8.57
CA GLU A 246 7.26 -6.41 7.16
C GLU A 246 7.44 -5.06 6.45
N ALA A 247 7.10 -3.96 7.12
CA ALA A 247 7.33 -2.61 6.60
C ALA A 247 8.83 -2.32 6.42
N GLY A 248 9.67 -2.84 7.33
CA GLY A 248 11.13 -2.73 7.23
C GLY A 248 11.68 -3.60 6.11
N ALA A 249 11.24 -4.86 5.98
CA ALA A 249 11.68 -5.79 4.95
C ALA A 249 11.26 -5.35 3.53
N SER A 250 10.15 -4.64 3.41
CA SER A 250 9.61 -4.14 2.13
C SER A 250 10.17 -2.80 1.66
N GLY A 251 10.90 -2.07 2.53
CA GLY A 251 11.33 -0.70 2.25
C GLY A 251 10.23 0.35 2.47
N GLN A 252 9.05 -0.06 2.97
CA GLN A 252 7.96 0.85 3.32
C GLN A 252 8.38 1.86 4.39
N LEU A 253 9.25 1.49 5.33
CA LEU A 253 9.75 2.43 6.34
C LEU A 253 10.51 3.61 5.70
N ALA A 254 11.28 3.36 4.63
CA ALA A 254 11.99 4.41 3.91
C ALA A 254 11.03 5.34 3.17
N ASP A 255 10.03 4.77 2.51
CA ASP A 255 8.96 5.55 1.85
C ASP A 255 8.18 6.38 2.88
N LEU A 256 7.84 5.83 4.06
CA LEU A 256 7.18 6.58 5.12
C LEU A 256 8.07 7.69 5.70
N ALA A 257 9.37 7.44 5.83
CA ALA A 257 10.32 8.47 6.27
C ALA A 257 10.39 9.64 5.28
N GLU A 258 10.46 9.35 3.97
CA GLU A 258 10.38 10.39 2.94
C GLU A 258 9.07 11.17 3.06
N LEU A 259 7.94 10.47 3.17
CA LEU A 259 6.62 11.09 3.24
C LEU A 259 6.44 11.98 4.47
N TYR A 260 6.72 11.48 5.66
CA TYR A 260 6.42 12.18 6.90
C TYR A 260 7.55 13.11 7.36
N MET A 261 8.81 12.70 7.24
CA MET A 261 9.95 13.49 7.71
C MET A 261 10.38 14.54 6.68
N GLU A 262 10.38 14.18 5.40
CA GLU A 262 10.89 15.08 4.37
C GLU A 262 9.81 15.91 3.69
N ILE A 263 8.72 15.28 3.26
CA ILE A 263 7.69 15.96 2.48
C ILE A 263 6.75 16.74 3.39
N MET A 264 6.19 16.09 4.41
CA MET A 264 5.27 16.73 5.35
C MET A 264 5.99 17.54 6.43
N GLY A 265 7.15 17.07 6.91
CA GLY A 265 7.95 17.77 7.92
C GLY A 265 8.54 19.11 7.45
N LYS A 266 8.84 19.28 6.15
CA LYS A 266 9.31 20.55 5.58
C LYS A 266 8.18 21.52 5.21
N ALA A 267 6.92 21.13 5.39
CA ALA A 267 5.75 21.94 5.03
C ALA A 267 5.19 22.78 6.19
N GLY A 268 5.82 22.70 7.37
CA GLY A 268 5.56 23.55 8.54
C GLY A 268 6.43 24.79 8.59
#